data_AF-A0A9D7ED81-F1
#
_entry.id   AF-A0A9D7ED81-F1
#
_cell.length_a   1.000
_cell.length_b   1.000
_cell.length_c   1.000
_cell.angle_alpha   90.00
_cell.angle_beta   90.00
_cell.angle_gamma   90.00
#
_symmetry.space_group_name_H-M   'P 1'
#
loop_
_entity.id
_entity.type
_entity.pdbx_description
1 polymer ?
#
loop_
_entity_poly.entity_id
_entity_poly.type
_entity_poly.pdbx_seq_one_letter_code
_entity_poly.pdbx_strand_id
1 'polypeptide(L)'
;MNRTRGAVYRLGKTLPMPSPTSFLPLAALILHLPASAQVSGNLWYDENTRIFFQQAEQPVKATVQGNMLVLEVNAMMNARADSYMAIFHLSQVGQSAEEADSLMTTRIDGLLDRMKREKLKVDDVFVDMLSFVPVFEYETLRKFFSKHYQEIPAGFEIQKNIHIRFSDPRILDRLVTAAAKEEITTW
;
A
#
# COMPACT_ATOMS: atom_id res chain seq x y z
N MET A 1 38.67 59.61 -13.01
CA MET A 1 37.63 60.46 -13.63
C MET A 1 37.30 59.86 -15.01
N ASN A 2 36.08 59.32 -15.19
CA ASN A 2 35.41 58.89 -16.45
C ASN A 2 36.11 57.86 -17.39
N ARG A 3 35.47 56.88 -18.04
CA ARG A 3 34.09 56.34 -18.08
C ARG A 3 34.09 55.09 -19.01
N THR A 4 33.23 54.12 -18.69
CA THR A 4 32.42 53.22 -19.57
C THR A 4 33.03 52.22 -20.59
N ARG A 5 32.81 50.92 -20.26
CA ARG A 5 32.09 49.85 -21.00
C ARG A 5 32.14 49.78 -22.55
N GLY A 6 32.45 48.59 -23.06
CA GLY A 6 32.07 48.12 -24.42
C GLY A 6 32.50 46.66 -24.65
N ALA A 7 31.61 45.83 -25.17
CA ALA A 7 31.70 44.36 -25.13
C ALA A 7 31.83 43.74 -26.54
N VAL A 8 32.74 42.75 -26.65
CA VAL A 8 32.73 41.49 -27.45
C VAL A 8 32.70 41.44 -29.00
N TYR A 9 33.46 40.43 -29.49
CA TYR A 9 33.35 39.57 -30.70
C TYR A 9 34.16 39.92 -31.95
N ARG A 10 35.16 39.09 -32.32
CA ARG A 10 35.09 38.08 -33.42
C ARG A 10 36.45 37.42 -33.79
N LEU A 11 36.37 36.10 -33.99
CA LEU A 11 36.87 35.28 -35.11
C LEU A 11 38.35 35.40 -35.57
N GLY A 12 39.15 34.38 -35.27
CA GLY A 12 40.40 34.06 -35.98
C GLY A 12 40.26 32.77 -36.80
N LYS A 13 40.55 32.83 -38.09
CA LYS A 13 40.61 31.72 -39.05
C LYS A 13 42.05 31.25 -39.27
N THR A 14 42.19 29.93 -39.45
CA THR A 14 43.18 29.12 -40.21
C THR A 14 44.66 29.05 -39.77
N LEU A 15 45.11 27.80 -39.55
CA LEU A 15 46.49 27.33 -39.75
C LEU A 15 46.46 26.09 -40.69
N PRO A 16 47.44 25.91 -41.60
CA PRO A 16 47.48 24.78 -42.52
C PRO A 16 48.22 23.56 -41.91
N MET A 17 47.80 22.36 -42.33
CA MET A 17 48.48 21.08 -42.07
C MET A 17 49.85 21.00 -42.78
N PRO A 18 50.70 20.03 -42.37
CA PRO A 18 50.85 18.87 -43.24
C PRO A 18 50.76 17.52 -42.51
N SER A 19 50.28 16.53 -43.25
CA SER A 19 50.09 15.12 -42.92
C SER A 19 51.32 14.30 -43.39
N PRO A 20 51.25 12.96 -43.52
CA PRO A 20 50.80 11.90 -42.60
C PRO A 20 51.87 10.80 -42.46
N THR A 21 51.84 9.94 -41.44
CA THR A 21 52.17 8.49 -41.60
C THR A 21 51.84 7.69 -40.34
N SER A 22 50.66 7.08 -40.36
CA SER A 22 50.33 5.71 -39.93
C SER A 22 51.30 4.95 -39.02
N PHE A 23 50.94 4.83 -37.74
CA PHE A 23 51.01 3.55 -37.00
C PHE A 23 49.88 3.54 -35.99
N LEU A 24 48.81 2.81 -36.30
CA LEU A 24 47.78 2.27 -35.40
C LEU A 24 46.64 1.82 -36.34
N PRO A 25 46.48 0.51 -36.56
CA PRO A 25 45.53 -0.19 -35.70
C PRO A 25 45.90 -1.67 -35.52
N LEU A 26 46.71 -2.02 -34.52
CA LEU A 26 46.75 -3.41 -34.03
C LEU A 26 45.82 -3.62 -32.82
N ALA A 27 45.25 -2.53 -32.27
CA ALA A 27 44.36 -2.60 -31.10
C ALA A 27 42.88 -2.83 -31.44
N ALA A 28 42.48 -2.77 -32.73
CA ALA A 28 41.07 -2.84 -33.12
C ALA A 28 40.54 -4.26 -33.41
N LEU A 29 41.40 -5.29 -33.42
CA LEU A 29 40.98 -6.65 -33.82
C LEU A 29 40.57 -7.56 -32.64
N ILE A 30 40.44 -7.06 -31.41
CA ILE A 30 40.07 -7.88 -30.24
C ILE A 30 38.61 -7.66 -29.78
N LEU A 31 37.86 -6.73 -30.40
CA LEU A 31 36.58 -6.25 -29.87
C LEU A 31 35.29 -6.89 -30.44
N HIS A 32 35.32 -8.09 -31.01
CA HIS A 32 34.12 -8.72 -31.58
C HIS A 32 33.95 -10.21 -31.23
N LEU A 33 34.33 -10.59 -30.02
CA LEU A 33 33.79 -11.80 -29.41
C LEU A 33 32.37 -11.50 -28.89
N PRO A 34 31.32 -12.25 -29.30
CA PRO A 34 30.01 -12.12 -28.67
C PRO A 34 30.13 -12.62 -27.23
N ALA A 35 30.12 -11.70 -26.27
CA ALA A 35 30.04 -12.01 -24.86
C ALA A 35 28.62 -12.48 -24.53
N SER A 36 28.41 -13.79 -24.48
CA SER A 36 27.20 -14.38 -23.90
C SER A 36 27.27 -14.18 -22.38
N ALA A 37 26.56 -13.19 -21.85
CA ALA A 37 26.36 -13.06 -20.42
C ALA A 37 25.40 -14.19 -19.96
N GLN A 38 25.95 -15.36 -19.67
CA GLN A 38 25.19 -16.45 -19.07
C GLN A 38 25.19 -16.27 -17.56
N VAL A 39 24.22 -15.51 -17.04
CA VAL A 39 23.89 -15.56 -15.61
C VAL A 39 23.01 -16.78 -15.37
N SER A 40 23.66 -17.93 -15.28
CA SER A 40 23.09 -19.14 -14.72
C SER A 40 23.39 -19.11 -13.23
N GLY A 41 22.51 -18.52 -12.42
CA GLY A 41 22.59 -18.58 -10.95
C GLY A 41 22.31 -20.00 -10.41
N ASN A 42 21.63 -20.11 -9.27
CA ASN A 42 21.24 -21.39 -8.65
C ASN A 42 20.41 -22.36 -9.53
N LEU A 43 20.06 -21.95 -10.75
CA LEU A 43 19.40 -22.74 -11.79
C LEU A 43 20.19 -23.97 -12.28
N TRP A 44 21.51 -24.04 -12.04
CA TRP A 44 22.34 -25.19 -12.45
C TRP A 44 22.41 -26.32 -11.42
N TYR A 45 22.09 -26.03 -10.14
CA TYR A 45 22.19 -27.01 -9.06
C TYR A 45 20.96 -27.90 -8.92
N ASP A 46 19.94 -27.68 -9.75
CA ASP A 46 18.62 -28.25 -9.56
C ASP A 46 18.11 -28.95 -10.83
N GLU A 47 18.86 -29.95 -11.30
CA GLU A 47 18.43 -30.81 -12.41
C GLU A 47 17.14 -31.58 -12.08
N ASN A 48 16.89 -31.85 -10.80
CA ASN A 48 15.73 -32.63 -10.36
C ASN A 48 14.43 -31.80 -10.30
N THR A 49 14.51 -30.49 -10.02
CA THR A 49 13.33 -29.61 -9.99
C THR A 49 12.93 -29.09 -11.38
N ARG A 50 13.81 -29.17 -12.39
CA ARG A 50 13.46 -28.86 -13.79
C ARG A 50 12.38 -29.79 -14.36
N ILE A 51 12.31 -31.04 -13.91
CA ILE A 51 11.25 -31.99 -14.28
C ILE A 51 9.91 -31.58 -13.65
N PHE A 52 9.94 -30.93 -12.48
CA PHE A 52 8.74 -30.44 -11.79
C PHE A 52 8.15 -29.17 -12.43
N PHE A 53 8.97 -28.29 -13.01
CA PHE A 53 8.46 -27.09 -13.71
C PHE A 53 7.96 -27.36 -15.14
N GLN A 54 8.33 -28.50 -15.76
CA GLN A 54 7.72 -28.95 -17.03
C GLN A 54 6.37 -29.65 -16.83
N GLN A 55 6.06 -30.07 -15.60
CA GLN A 55 4.68 -30.31 -15.18
C GLN A 55 4.01 -28.96 -14.89
N ALA A 56 4.05 -28.05 -15.87
CA ALA A 56 3.06 -26.99 -15.95
C ALA A 56 1.71 -27.68 -15.81
N GLU A 57 0.99 -27.32 -14.76
CA GLU A 57 -0.29 -27.86 -14.31
C GLU A 57 -1.12 -28.35 -15.50
N GLN A 58 -1.03 -29.65 -15.79
CA GLN A 58 -1.97 -30.26 -16.71
C GLN A 58 -3.33 -30.08 -16.01
N PRO A 59 -4.27 -29.32 -16.62
CA PRO A 59 -5.54 -29.03 -15.97
C PRO A 59 -6.35 -30.30 -15.77
N VAL A 60 -5.95 -31.42 -16.39
CA VAL A 60 -6.51 -32.75 -16.17
C VAL A 60 -5.37 -33.75 -16.00
N LYS A 61 -5.26 -34.38 -14.82
CA LYS A 61 -4.38 -35.54 -14.60
C LYS A 61 -5.22 -36.81 -14.66
N ALA A 62 -4.88 -37.70 -15.57
CA ALA A 62 -5.54 -39.00 -15.72
C ALA A 62 -4.63 -40.10 -15.16
N THR A 63 -5.08 -40.82 -14.13
CA THR A 63 -4.36 -41.99 -13.60
C THR A 63 -5.25 -43.22 -13.69
N VAL A 64 -4.73 -44.30 -14.25
CA VAL A 64 -5.44 -45.59 -14.34
C VAL A 64 -4.92 -46.51 -13.24
N GLN A 65 -5.79 -46.97 -12.36
CA GLN A 65 -5.50 -47.99 -11.33
C GLN A 65 -6.40 -49.21 -11.57
N GLY A 66 -5.88 -50.21 -12.28
CA GLY A 66 -6.63 -51.41 -12.65
C GLY A 66 -7.79 -51.11 -13.59
N ASN A 67 -9.03 -51.25 -13.10
CA ASN A 67 -10.28 -50.95 -13.81
C ASN A 67 -10.71 -49.46 -13.65
N MET A 68 -10.07 -48.69 -12.78
CA MET A 68 -10.52 -47.34 -12.45
C MET A 68 -9.67 -46.29 -13.16
N LEU A 69 -10.31 -45.41 -13.94
CA LEU A 69 -9.72 -44.20 -14.50
C LEU A 69 -10.09 -43.01 -13.60
N VAL A 70 -9.10 -42.41 -12.95
CA VAL A 70 -9.26 -41.22 -12.10
C VAL A 70 -8.80 -40.00 -12.88
N LEU A 71 -9.70 -39.03 -13.07
CA LEU A 71 -9.44 -37.76 -13.74
C LEU A 71 -9.48 -36.64 -12.70
N GLU A 72 -8.34 -36.03 -12.41
CA GLU A 72 -8.20 -34.88 -11.52
C GLU A 72 -8.19 -33.61 -12.38
N VAL A 73 -9.24 -32.78 -12.28
CA VAL A 73 -9.35 -31.54 -13.06
C VAL A 73 -9.09 -30.32 -12.17
N ASN A 74 -8.06 -29.55 -12.48
CA ASN A 74 -7.77 -28.26 -11.85
C ASN A 74 -8.30 -27.14 -12.75
N ALA A 75 -9.39 -26.49 -12.32
CA ALA A 75 -9.98 -25.35 -13.01
C ALA A 75 -9.76 -24.07 -12.20
N MET A 76 -9.14 -23.07 -12.83
CA MET A 76 -8.97 -21.72 -12.28
C MET A 76 -9.90 -20.74 -12.99
N MET A 77 -10.53 -19.84 -12.23
CA MET A 77 -11.40 -18.79 -12.78
C MET A 77 -11.04 -17.44 -12.16
N ASN A 78 -10.81 -16.43 -13.01
CA ASN A 78 -10.72 -15.05 -12.60
C ASN A 78 -12.14 -14.47 -12.46
N ALA A 79 -12.67 -14.47 -11.24
CA ALA A 79 -13.94 -13.82 -10.93
C ALA A 79 -13.75 -12.32 -10.68
N ARG A 80 -14.69 -11.51 -11.15
CA ARG A 80 -14.80 -10.10 -10.73
C ARG A 80 -15.58 -10.05 -9.43
N ALA A 81 -15.21 -9.14 -8.53
CA ALA A 81 -15.96 -8.94 -7.30
C ALA A 81 -17.31 -8.27 -7.63
N ASP A 82 -18.39 -8.81 -7.04
CA ASP A 82 -19.74 -8.25 -7.20
C ASP A 82 -19.97 -7.05 -6.28
N SER A 83 -19.25 -7.00 -5.15
CA SER A 83 -19.27 -5.88 -4.21
C SER A 83 -17.98 -5.81 -3.40
N TYR A 84 -17.75 -4.65 -2.81
CA TYR A 84 -16.64 -4.35 -1.93
C TYR A 84 -17.18 -3.87 -0.59
N MET A 85 -16.42 -4.13 0.47
CA MET A 85 -16.72 -3.70 1.84
C MET A 85 -15.51 -2.93 2.36
N ALA A 86 -15.72 -1.71 2.83
CA ALA A 86 -14.75 -0.98 3.63
C ALA A 86 -15.20 -0.97 5.09
N ILE A 87 -14.27 -1.26 6.00
CA ILE A 87 -14.51 -1.23 7.44
C ILE A 87 -13.66 -0.12 8.03
N PHE A 88 -14.31 0.81 8.70
CA PHE A 88 -13.65 1.88 9.43
C PHE A 88 -13.80 1.71 10.93
N HIS A 89 -12.81 2.16 11.67
CA HIS A 89 -12.84 2.22 13.12
C HIS A 89 -13.15 3.63 13.61
N LEU A 90 -13.91 3.69 14.69
CA LEU A 90 -14.05 4.89 15.49
C LEU A 90 -13.92 4.53 16.97
N SER A 91 -12.92 5.11 17.64
CA SER A 91 -12.80 5.11 19.09
C SER A 91 -12.97 6.54 19.62
N GLN A 92 -13.73 6.68 20.71
CA GLN A 92 -13.94 7.96 21.37
C GLN A 92 -13.95 7.76 22.88
N VAL A 93 -13.21 8.64 23.57
CA VAL A 93 -13.26 8.76 25.02
C VAL A 93 -14.13 9.96 25.39
N GLY A 94 -14.96 9.81 26.42
CA GLY A 94 -15.79 10.89 27.00
C GLY A 94 -15.90 10.74 28.51
N GLN A 95 -16.30 11.81 29.21
CA GLN A 95 -16.49 11.76 30.67
C GLN A 95 -17.70 10.90 31.03
N SER A 96 -18.70 10.88 30.16
CA SER A 96 -19.85 9.98 30.22
C SER A 96 -20.00 9.18 28.93
N ALA A 97 -20.69 8.04 29.02
CA ALA A 97 -21.03 7.23 27.86
C ALA A 97 -21.89 8.00 26.83
N GLU A 98 -22.81 8.84 27.31
CA GLU A 98 -23.70 9.63 26.45
C GLU A 98 -22.92 10.72 25.69
N GLU A 99 -21.96 11.37 26.35
CA GLU A 99 -21.08 12.34 25.70
C GLU A 99 -20.23 11.67 24.61
N ALA A 100 -19.59 10.54 24.92
CA ALA A 100 -18.79 9.79 23.95
C ALA A 100 -19.65 9.35 22.74
N ASP A 101 -20.86 8.83 22.98
CA ASP A 101 -21.77 8.40 21.94
C ASP A 101 -22.27 9.55 21.05
N SER A 102 -22.55 10.71 21.65
CA SER A 102 -22.94 11.93 20.94
C SER A 102 -21.81 12.47 20.05
N LEU A 103 -20.58 12.49 20.55
CA LEU A 103 -19.40 12.87 19.77
C LEU A 103 -19.16 11.91 18.60
N MET A 104 -19.31 10.60 18.82
CA MET A 104 -19.21 9.61 17.76
C MET A 104 -20.30 9.79 16.70
N THR A 105 -21.54 10.01 17.12
CA THR A 105 -22.68 10.22 16.22
C THR A 105 -22.45 11.45 15.33
N THR A 106 -21.94 12.53 15.91
CA THR A 106 -21.59 13.75 15.16
C THR A 106 -20.57 13.47 14.05
N ARG A 107 -19.52 12.67 14.34
CA ARG A 107 -18.51 12.28 13.34
C ARG A 107 -19.07 11.37 12.25
N ILE A 108 -19.93 10.42 12.62
CA ILE A 108 -20.61 9.51 11.69
C ILE A 108 -21.52 10.31 10.75
N ASP A 109 -22.33 11.22 11.28
CA ASP A 109 -23.20 12.09 10.48
C ASP A 109 -22.38 13.00 9.56
N GLY A 110 -21.27 13.55 10.05
CA GLY A 110 -20.31 14.30 9.26
C GLY A 110 -19.76 13.49 8.06
N LEU A 111 -19.46 12.22 8.28
CA LEU A 111 -19.01 11.29 7.24
C LEU A 111 -20.12 11.06 6.21
N LEU A 112 -21.33 10.70 6.67
CA LEU A 112 -22.47 10.46 5.79
C LEU A 112 -22.79 11.69 4.93
N ASP A 113 -22.71 12.89 5.49
CA ASP A 113 -22.96 14.11 4.75
C ASP A 113 -21.84 14.44 3.76
N ARG A 114 -20.57 14.13 4.08
CA ARG A 114 -19.47 14.21 3.10
C ARG A 114 -19.69 13.26 1.94
N MET A 115 -20.08 12.01 2.22
CA MET A 115 -20.37 11.01 1.19
C MET A 115 -21.47 11.48 0.25
N LYS A 116 -22.54 12.09 0.79
CA LYS A 116 -23.61 12.71 -0.01
C LYS A 116 -23.10 13.87 -0.85
N ARG A 117 -22.30 14.79 -0.28
CA ARG A 117 -21.73 15.94 -1.01
C ARG A 117 -20.80 15.52 -2.14
N GLU A 118 -19.99 14.49 -1.92
CA GLU A 118 -19.06 13.94 -2.92
C GLU A 118 -19.74 12.98 -3.93
N LYS A 119 -21.06 12.76 -3.78
CA LYS A 119 -21.89 11.90 -4.64
C LYS A 119 -21.33 10.47 -4.73
N LEU A 120 -20.82 9.94 -3.62
CA LEU A 120 -20.32 8.58 -3.55
C LEU A 120 -21.50 7.60 -3.64
N LYS A 121 -21.45 6.69 -4.61
CA LYS A 121 -22.45 5.61 -4.73
C LYS A 121 -22.10 4.52 -3.74
N VAL A 122 -22.74 4.57 -2.59
CA VAL A 122 -22.65 3.56 -1.55
C VAL A 122 -23.97 2.81 -1.52
N ASP A 123 -23.87 1.49 -1.38
CA ASP A 123 -25.03 0.61 -1.39
C ASP A 123 -25.66 0.58 -0.01
N ASP A 124 -24.88 0.26 1.03
CA ASP A 124 -25.30 0.26 2.44
C ASP A 124 -24.21 0.82 3.36
N VAL A 125 -24.65 1.37 4.50
CA VAL A 125 -23.80 1.71 5.64
C VAL A 125 -24.38 1.05 6.90
N PHE A 126 -23.55 0.33 7.64
CA PHE A 126 -23.92 -0.31 8.90
C PHE A 126 -22.92 0.07 10.00
N VAL A 127 -23.42 0.43 11.18
CA VAL A 127 -22.60 0.80 12.33
C VAL A 127 -22.85 -0.19 13.46
N ASP A 128 -21.79 -0.84 13.93
CA ASP A 128 -21.81 -1.80 15.03
C ASP A 128 -20.97 -1.33 16.21
N MET A 129 -21.47 -1.58 17.42
CA MET A 129 -20.72 -1.36 18.64
C MET A 129 -19.72 -2.50 18.84
N LEU A 130 -18.44 -2.16 18.98
CA LEU A 130 -17.35 -3.11 19.17
C LEU A 130 -17.02 -3.27 20.66
N SER A 131 -16.86 -2.17 21.39
CA SER A 131 -16.42 -2.18 22.78
C SER A 131 -16.97 -1.00 23.57
N PHE A 132 -17.16 -1.21 24.87
CA PHE A 132 -17.58 -0.22 25.84
C PHE A 132 -16.87 -0.49 27.16
N VAL A 133 -15.86 0.33 27.49
CA VAL A 133 -14.96 0.08 28.63
C VAL A 133 -14.79 1.35 29.47
N PRO A 134 -14.90 1.29 30.81
CA PRO A 134 -14.56 2.41 31.67
C PRO A 134 -13.05 2.67 31.67
N VAL A 135 -12.66 3.95 31.63
CA VAL A 135 -11.26 4.40 31.72
C VAL A 135 -10.98 4.89 33.14
N PHE A 136 -9.85 4.48 33.71
CA PHE A 136 -9.43 4.89 35.05
C PHE A 136 -8.15 5.73 34.98
N GLU A 137 -8.04 6.75 35.83
CA GLU A 137 -6.84 7.56 36.01
C GLU A 137 -6.20 7.30 37.37
N TYR A 138 -4.87 7.36 37.43
CA TYR A 138 -4.08 7.17 38.65
C TYR A 138 -3.72 8.52 39.25
N GLU A 139 -4.36 8.90 40.36
CA GLU A 139 -3.89 10.05 41.13
C GLU A 139 -2.72 9.64 42.04
N THR A 140 -1.56 10.29 41.88
CA THR A 140 -0.45 10.15 42.83
C THR A 140 -0.64 11.14 43.98
N LEU A 141 -1.38 10.75 45.01
CA LEU A 141 -1.41 11.50 46.26
C LEU A 141 -0.03 11.39 46.93
N ARG A 142 0.85 12.38 46.69
CA ARG A 142 2.09 12.57 47.44
C ARG A 142 1.75 13.03 48.87
N LYS A 143 1.36 12.11 49.75
CA LYS A 143 1.52 12.31 51.19
C LYS A 143 3.00 12.12 51.50
N PHE A 144 3.59 13.04 52.27
CA PHE A 144 5.03 13.19 52.57
C PHE A 144 5.78 11.91 53.02
N PHE A 145 5.10 10.77 53.25
CA PHE A 145 5.69 9.51 53.72
C PHE A 145 5.11 8.21 53.12
N SER A 146 4.17 8.24 52.15
CA SER A 146 3.68 7.00 51.50
C SER A 146 3.19 7.27 50.07
N LYS A 147 3.47 6.35 49.14
CA LYS A 147 2.88 6.32 47.80
C LYS A 147 1.69 5.36 47.82
N HIS A 148 0.47 5.89 47.77
CA HIS A 148 -0.73 5.09 47.52
C HIS A 148 -1.29 5.52 46.16
N TYR A 149 -1.49 4.54 45.27
CA TYR A 149 -2.13 4.73 43.98
C TYR A 149 -3.62 4.46 44.16
N GLN A 150 -4.46 5.43 43.84
CA GLN A 150 -5.91 5.27 43.86
C GLN A 150 -6.41 5.40 42.41
N GLU A 151 -7.12 4.37 41.95
CA GLU A 151 -7.79 4.37 40.65
C GLU A 151 -9.10 5.13 40.76
N ILE A 152 -9.24 6.22 40.01
CA ILE A 152 -10.45 7.03 39.95
C ILE A 152 -11.07 6.84 38.55
N PRO A 153 -12.37 6.54 38.43
CA PRO A 153 -13.03 6.47 37.13
C PRO A 153 -12.95 7.84 36.43
N ALA A 154 -12.27 7.89 35.30
CA ALA A 154 -12.00 9.10 34.53
C ALA A 154 -12.94 9.27 33.33
N GLY A 155 -13.58 8.20 32.86
CA GLY A 155 -14.56 8.27 31.78
C GLY A 155 -14.90 6.91 31.18
N PHE A 156 -15.38 6.94 29.94
CA PHE A 156 -15.70 5.75 29.14
C PHE A 156 -15.04 5.85 27.77
N GLU A 157 -14.48 4.74 27.30
CA GLU A 157 -14.06 4.54 25.93
C GLU A 157 -15.13 3.71 25.20
N ILE A 158 -15.61 4.24 24.08
CA ILE A 158 -16.54 3.57 23.18
C ILE A 158 -15.86 3.34 21.85
N GLN A 159 -15.97 2.12 21.34
CA GLN A 159 -15.45 1.71 20.05
C GLN A 159 -16.58 1.20 19.16
N LYS A 160 -16.63 1.68 17.92
CA LYS A 160 -17.58 1.26 16.89
C LYS A 160 -16.84 0.94 15.60
N ASN A 161 -17.38 0.03 14.81
CA ASN A 161 -16.97 -0.11 13.41
C ASN A 161 -18.07 0.42 12.49
N ILE A 162 -17.66 0.86 11.31
CA ILE A 162 -18.54 1.37 10.26
C ILE A 162 -18.25 0.56 9.01
N HIS A 163 -19.22 -0.26 8.62
CA HIS A 163 -19.18 -1.11 7.44
C HIS A 163 -19.86 -0.37 6.30
N ILE A 164 -19.13 -0.19 5.20
CA ILE A 164 -19.60 0.52 4.02
C ILE A 164 -19.50 -0.41 2.82
N ARG A 165 -20.64 -0.79 2.27
CA ARG A 165 -20.74 -1.65 1.09
C ARG A 165 -20.86 -0.81 -0.16
N PHE A 166 -20.06 -1.12 -1.18
CA PHE A 166 -20.06 -0.38 -2.45
C PHE A 166 -19.66 -1.26 -3.63
N SER A 167 -20.10 -0.87 -4.82
CA SER A 167 -19.87 -1.63 -6.05
C SER A 167 -18.68 -1.14 -6.89
N ASP A 168 -18.32 0.15 -6.82
CA ASP A 168 -17.22 0.72 -7.61
C ASP A 168 -15.93 0.85 -6.79
N PRO A 169 -14.84 0.11 -7.10
CA PRO A 169 -13.61 0.15 -6.32
C PRO A 169 -12.92 1.52 -6.36
N ARG A 170 -13.21 2.37 -7.35
CA ARG A 170 -12.58 3.69 -7.51
C ARG A 170 -13.01 4.72 -6.46
N ILE A 171 -14.05 4.42 -5.68
CA ILE A 171 -14.53 5.33 -4.63
C ILE A 171 -13.76 5.16 -3.31
N LEU A 172 -12.97 4.09 -3.15
CA LEU A 172 -12.29 3.77 -1.90
C LEU A 172 -11.40 4.92 -1.41
N ASP A 173 -10.56 5.48 -2.27
CA ASP A 173 -9.66 6.58 -1.90
C ASP A 173 -10.43 7.83 -1.43
N ARG A 174 -11.58 8.09 -2.06
CA ARG A 174 -12.45 9.21 -1.67
C ARG A 174 -13.16 8.92 -0.35
N LEU A 175 -13.57 7.68 -0.14
CA LEU A 175 -14.18 7.22 1.11
C LEU A 175 -13.20 7.36 2.28
N VAL A 176 -11.96 6.92 2.10
CA VAL A 176 -10.87 7.08 3.08
C VAL A 176 -10.60 8.56 3.35
N THR A 177 -10.56 9.40 2.31
CA THR A 177 -10.38 10.86 2.46
C THR A 177 -11.56 11.50 3.21
N ALA A 178 -12.79 11.06 2.96
CA ALA A 178 -13.97 11.54 3.67
C ALA A 178 -13.96 11.13 5.14
N ALA A 179 -13.59 9.89 5.45
CA ALA A 179 -13.43 9.37 6.81
C ALA A 179 -12.32 10.09 7.57
N ALA A 180 -11.17 10.33 6.94
CA ALA A 180 -10.04 11.02 7.56
C ALA A 180 -10.39 12.47 8.00
N LYS A 181 -11.28 13.16 7.28
CA LYS A 181 -11.74 14.51 7.65
C LYS A 181 -12.61 14.55 8.90
N GLU A 182 -13.19 13.41 9.29
CA GLU A 182 -13.97 13.22 10.51
C GLU A 182 -13.19 12.44 11.57
N GLU A 183 -11.86 12.32 11.39
CA GLU A 183 -10.96 11.58 12.28
C GLU A 183 -11.37 10.12 12.50
N ILE A 184 -11.98 9.51 11.47
CA ILE A 184 -12.32 8.10 11.44
C ILE A 184 -11.17 7.35 10.75
N THR A 185 -10.60 6.34 11.42
CA THR A 185 -9.40 5.63 10.95
C THR A 185 -9.75 4.34 10.25
N THR A 186 -8.91 3.92 9.31
CA THR A 186 -8.94 2.55 8.75
C THR A 186 -8.14 1.64 9.67
N TRP A 187 -8.66 0.45 9.97
CA TRP A 187 -7.90 -0.61 10.64
C TRP A 187 -6.81 -1.18 9.72
#